data_AF-A0A971GNP2-F1
#
_entry.id   AF-A0A971GNP2-F1
#
_cell.length_a   1.000
_cell.length_b   1.000
_cell.length_c   1.000
_cell.angle_alpha   90.00
_cell.angle_beta   90.00
_cell.angle_gamma   90.00
#
_symmetry.space_group_name_H-M   'P 1'
#
loop_
_entity.id
_entity.type
_entity.pdbx_description
1 polymer ?
#
loop_
_entity_poly.entity_id
_entity_poly.type
_entity_poly.pdbx_seq_one_letter_code
_entity_poly.pdbx_strand_id
1 'polypeptide(L)'
;MSDVFGIAVSYLFIIVFLANLKRIRLDLITLLILMFCGYMLISLIWAPEVREVMRLVLPFGIFFIARMIEPDEERLKVLAGCLILGFTFPVVMSSLLIISGKSVDATIFWTGLVRYQGAFNGAHTLAHSMFICLFGCLLYLLLSFRKGKPPRMMIIGITALSILAVYNLYCSYTRTVFVGLAAFLLIFLYYNRNYRLFSCS
;
A
#
# COMPACT_ATOMS: atom_id res chain seq x y z
N MET A 1 -17.62 -17.69 -14.50
CA MET A 1 -17.40 -16.41 -15.23
C MET A 1 -16.32 -15.54 -14.61
N SER A 2 -16.21 -15.46 -13.27
CA SER A 2 -15.12 -14.74 -12.57
C SER A 2 -13.71 -15.15 -13.02
N ASP A 3 -13.52 -16.45 -13.28
CA ASP A 3 -12.19 -17.00 -13.49
C ASP A 3 -11.67 -16.67 -14.89
N VAL A 4 -12.54 -16.69 -15.91
CA VAL A 4 -12.20 -16.28 -17.28
C VAL A 4 -11.82 -14.80 -17.33
N PHE A 5 -12.55 -13.94 -16.61
CA PHE A 5 -12.22 -12.53 -16.51
C PHE A 5 -10.87 -12.31 -15.80
N GLY A 6 -10.62 -13.00 -14.69
CA GLY A 6 -9.35 -12.91 -13.96
C GLY A 6 -8.15 -13.33 -14.81
N ILE A 7 -8.30 -14.41 -15.58
CA ILE A 7 -7.28 -14.90 -16.52
C ILE A 7 -7.04 -13.87 -17.64
N ALA A 8 -8.11 -13.33 -18.26
CA ALA A 8 -7.99 -12.34 -19.32
C ALA A 8 -7.28 -11.06 -18.85
N VAL A 9 -7.64 -10.53 -17.67
CA VAL A 9 -6.98 -9.35 -17.07
C VAL A 9 -5.52 -9.63 -16.76
N SER A 10 -5.21 -10.83 -16.26
CA SER A 10 -3.83 -11.23 -15.96
C SER A 10 -2.97 -11.32 -17.22
N TYR A 11 -3.48 -11.89 -18.31
CA TYR A 11 -2.78 -11.91 -19.60
C TYR A 11 -2.60 -10.51 -20.19
N LEU A 12 -3.63 -9.66 -20.13
CA LEU A 12 -3.51 -8.27 -20.55
C LEU A 12 -2.41 -7.55 -19.77
N PHE A 13 -2.35 -7.75 -18.45
CA PHE A 13 -1.35 -7.17 -17.58
C PHE A 13 0.07 -7.62 -17.96
N ILE A 14 0.26 -8.92 -18.21
CA ILE A 14 1.54 -9.49 -18.65
C ILE A 14 1.95 -8.90 -20.01
N ILE A 15 1.03 -8.82 -20.98
CA ILE A 15 1.31 -8.27 -22.31
C ILE A 15 1.74 -6.80 -22.20
N VAL A 16 1.00 -5.99 -21.43
CA VAL A 16 1.33 -4.57 -21.23
C VAL A 16 2.68 -4.42 -20.53
N PHE A 17 2.96 -5.26 -19.53
CA PHE A 17 4.25 -5.26 -18.84
C PHE A 17 5.41 -5.61 -19.79
N LEU A 18 5.28 -6.71 -20.56
CA LEU A 18 6.28 -7.14 -21.53
C LEU A 18 6.51 -6.09 -22.63
N ALA A 19 5.45 -5.46 -23.13
CA ALA A 19 5.55 -4.42 -24.15
C ALA A 19 6.31 -3.17 -23.66
N ASN A 20 6.24 -2.88 -22.35
CA ASN A 20 6.83 -1.67 -21.77
C ASN A 20 8.15 -1.91 -21.02
N LEU A 21 8.67 -3.14 -21.00
CA LEU A 21 9.87 -3.53 -20.23
C LEU A 21 11.09 -2.63 -20.51
N LYS A 22 11.27 -2.18 -21.76
CA LYS A 22 12.36 -1.28 -22.17
C LYS A 22 12.24 0.16 -21.62
N ARG A 23 11.06 0.56 -21.15
CA ARG A 23 10.78 1.91 -20.63
C ARG A 23 10.92 2.01 -19.11
N ILE A 24 11.24 0.91 -18.43
CA ILE A 24 11.39 0.89 -16.97
C ILE A 24 12.56 1.79 -16.57
N ARG A 25 12.26 2.88 -15.85
CA ARG A 25 13.26 3.71 -15.17
C ARG A 25 13.42 3.18 -13.75
N LEU A 26 14.60 2.65 -13.43
CA LEU A 26 14.93 2.19 -12.08
C LEU A 26 15.21 3.40 -11.15
N ASP A 27 14.16 4.10 -10.78
CA ASP A 27 14.19 5.14 -9.75
C ASP A 27 13.67 4.62 -8.41
N LEU A 28 13.81 5.43 -7.35
CA LEU A 28 13.35 5.05 -6.01
C LEU A 28 11.88 4.63 -6.01
N ILE A 29 11.01 5.34 -6.74
CA ILE A 29 9.58 5.03 -6.79
C ILE A 29 9.35 3.64 -7.39
N THR A 30 9.98 3.35 -8.53
CA THR A 30 9.93 2.03 -9.16
C THR A 30 10.46 0.94 -8.23
N LEU A 31 11.58 1.17 -7.53
CA LEU A 31 12.13 0.21 -6.59
C LEU A 31 11.17 -0.07 -5.43
N LEU A 32 10.57 0.98 -4.85
CA LEU A 32 9.59 0.84 -3.77
C LEU A 32 8.35 0.07 -4.22
N ILE A 33 7.86 0.31 -5.44
CA ILE A 33 6.72 -0.42 -6.00
C ILE A 33 7.08 -1.89 -6.25
N LEU A 34 8.24 -2.17 -6.85
CA LEU A 34 8.70 -3.54 -7.11
C LEU A 34 8.87 -4.33 -5.81
N MET A 35 9.43 -3.69 -4.78
CA MET A 35 9.57 -4.28 -3.46
C MET A 35 8.21 -4.51 -2.80
N PHE A 36 7.28 -3.56 -2.90
CA PHE A 36 5.92 -3.75 -2.42
C PHE A 36 5.25 -4.95 -3.12
N CYS A 37 5.33 -5.03 -4.45
CA CYS A 37 4.82 -6.16 -5.22
C CYS A 37 5.50 -7.47 -4.81
N GLY A 38 6.83 -7.48 -4.63
CA GLY A 38 7.59 -8.64 -4.15
C GLY A 38 7.16 -9.09 -2.75
N TYR A 39 6.97 -8.14 -1.82
CA TYR A 39 6.42 -8.42 -0.49
C TYR A 39 5.04 -9.05 -0.57
N MET A 40 4.14 -8.51 -1.40
CA MET A 40 2.81 -9.07 -1.60
C MET A 40 2.87 -10.47 -2.22
N LEU A 41 3.78 -10.73 -3.15
CA LEU A 41 3.99 -12.08 -3.69
C LEU A 41 4.52 -13.05 -2.63
N ILE A 42 5.47 -12.63 -1.78
CA ILE A 42 5.94 -13.46 -0.65
C ILE A 42 4.79 -13.72 0.34
N SER A 43 3.89 -12.77 0.51
CA SER A 43 2.72 -12.96 1.37
C SER A 43 1.80 -14.10 0.88
N LEU A 44 1.85 -14.51 -0.39
CA LEU A 44 1.13 -15.69 -0.89
C LEU A 44 1.56 -16.99 -0.20
N ILE A 45 2.80 -17.07 0.28
CA ILE A 45 3.29 -18.25 1.00
C ILE A 45 2.53 -18.45 2.32
N TRP A 46 2.01 -17.35 2.88
CA TRP A 46 1.36 -17.29 4.20
C TRP A 46 -0.12 -16.95 4.12
N ALA A 47 -0.61 -16.50 2.97
CA ALA A 47 -1.99 -16.10 2.76
C ALA A 47 -2.83 -17.32 2.38
N PRO A 48 -4.02 -17.50 3.00
CA PRO A 48 -4.88 -18.63 2.71
C PRO A 48 -5.56 -18.52 1.32
N GLU A 49 -5.65 -17.32 0.76
CA GLU A 49 -6.36 -17.08 -0.51
C GLU A 49 -5.60 -16.17 -1.48
N VAL A 50 -5.26 -16.71 -2.65
CA VAL A 50 -4.64 -15.97 -3.78
C VAL A 50 -5.50 -14.75 -4.18
N ARG A 51 -6.82 -14.88 -4.07
CA ARG A 51 -7.79 -13.83 -4.40
C ARG A 51 -7.57 -12.56 -3.57
N GLU A 52 -7.24 -12.69 -2.29
CA GLU A 52 -6.99 -11.55 -1.42
C GLU A 52 -5.72 -10.82 -1.83
N VAL A 53 -4.63 -11.56 -2.05
CA VAL A 53 -3.37 -10.97 -2.48
C VAL A 53 -3.51 -10.27 -3.83
N MET A 54 -4.23 -10.86 -4.79
CA MET A 54 -4.45 -10.23 -6.09
C MET A 54 -5.22 -8.90 -5.97
N ARG A 55 -6.24 -8.82 -5.10
CA ARG A 55 -6.95 -7.56 -4.82
C ARG A 55 -6.05 -6.47 -4.24
N LEU A 56 -5.04 -6.88 -3.47
CA LEU A 56 -4.09 -6.00 -2.80
C LEU A 56 -2.94 -5.56 -3.73
N VAL A 57 -2.52 -6.43 -4.66
CA VAL A 57 -1.48 -6.12 -5.66
C VAL A 57 -2.01 -5.25 -6.79
N LEU A 58 -3.26 -5.47 -7.21
CA LEU A 58 -3.83 -4.85 -8.41
C LEU A 58 -3.73 -3.31 -8.45
N PRO A 59 -3.99 -2.55 -7.36
CA PRO A 59 -3.85 -1.11 -7.37
C PRO A 59 -2.41 -0.65 -7.69
N PHE A 60 -1.41 -1.35 -7.17
CA PHE A 60 0.00 -1.04 -7.43
C PHE A 60 0.50 -1.57 -8.75
N GLY A 61 -0.07 -2.69 -9.22
CA GLY A 61 0.14 -3.15 -10.58
C GLY A 61 -0.30 -2.11 -11.60
N ILE A 62 -1.52 -1.58 -11.44
CA ILE A 62 -2.04 -0.48 -12.28
C ILE A 62 -1.14 0.75 -12.16
N PHE A 63 -0.74 1.11 -10.94
CA PHE A 63 0.16 2.24 -10.71
C PHE A 63 1.52 2.07 -11.39
N PHE A 64 2.09 0.87 -11.35
CA PHE A 64 3.35 0.53 -11.99
C PHE A 64 3.25 0.67 -13.51
N ILE A 65 2.21 0.07 -14.12
CA ILE A 65 1.94 0.21 -15.55
C ILE A 65 1.74 1.68 -15.92
N ALA A 66 0.96 2.43 -15.13
CA ALA A 66 0.75 3.85 -15.35
C ALA A 66 2.08 4.62 -15.35
N ARG A 67 3.01 4.31 -14.44
CA ARG A 67 4.35 4.94 -14.44
C ARG A 67 5.23 4.54 -15.63
N MET A 68 5.03 3.35 -16.20
CA MET A 68 5.75 2.95 -17.43
C MET A 68 5.23 3.68 -18.67
N ILE A 69 3.93 3.98 -18.71
CA ILE A 69 3.27 4.60 -19.86
C ILE A 69 3.35 6.13 -19.78
N GLU A 70 3.08 6.69 -18.60
CA GLU A 70 2.94 8.12 -18.37
C GLU A 70 4.24 8.72 -17.79
N PRO A 71 4.95 9.56 -18.56
CA PRO A 71 6.15 10.23 -18.06
C PRO A 71 5.85 11.37 -17.08
N ASP A 72 4.61 11.89 -17.05
CA ASP A 72 4.26 13.03 -16.20
C ASP A 72 3.96 12.62 -14.75
N GLU A 73 4.81 13.08 -13.83
CA GLU A 73 4.65 12.84 -12.39
C GLU A 73 3.40 13.50 -11.79
N GLU A 74 2.82 14.54 -12.41
CA GLU A 74 1.56 15.14 -11.90
C GLU A 74 0.40 14.14 -12.02
N ARG A 75 0.29 13.45 -13.16
CA ARG A 75 -0.75 12.44 -13.39
C ARG A 75 -0.60 11.25 -12.44
N LEU A 76 0.64 10.84 -12.17
CA LEU A 76 0.93 9.78 -11.20
C LEU A 76 0.59 10.22 -9.76
N LYS A 77 0.82 11.48 -9.42
CA LYS A 77 0.41 12.05 -8.14
C LYS A 77 -1.12 12.02 -7.98
N VAL A 78 -1.87 12.37 -9.02
CA VAL A 78 -3.34 12.26 -9.03
C VAL A 78 -3.78 10.81 -8.82
N LEU A 79 -3.15 9.86 -9.52
CA LEU A 79 -3.45 8.44 -9.36
C LEU A 79 -3.18 7.93 -7.93
N ALA A 80 -2.07 8.34 -7.33
CA ALA A 80 -1.77 8.05 -5.91
C ALA A 80 -2.79 8.70 -4.97
N GLY A 81 -3.27 9.92 -5.30
CA GLY A 81 -4.33 10.59 -4.56
C GLY A 81 -5.65 9.84 -4.62
N CYS A 82 -6.04 9.32 -5.79
CA CYS A 82 -7.22 8.47 -5.95
C CYS A 82 -7.12 7.17 -5.14
N LEU A 83 -5.94 6.54 -5.12
CA LEU A 83 -5.68 5.37 -4.28
C LEU A 83 -5.93 5.70 -2.81
N ILE A 84 -5.31 6.76 -2.29
CA ILE A 84 -5.48 7.19 -0.89
C ILE A 84 -6.95 7.47 -0.59
N LEU A 85 -7.64 8.22 -1.47
CA LEU A 85 -9.06 8.54 -1.32
C LEU A 85 -9.91 7.27 -1.16
N GLY A 86 -9.64 6.24 -1.97
CA GLY A 86 -10.33 4.94 -1.89
C GLY A 86 -10.09 4.21 -0.56
N PHE A 87 -8.91 4.36 0.05
CA PHE A 87 -8.59 3.77 1.34
C PHE A 87 -9.00 4.64 2.55
N THR A 88 -9.28 5.92 2.36
CA THR A 88 -9.72 6.81 3.45
C THR A 88 -10.93 6.27 4.19
N PHE A 89 -11.98 5.88 3.44
CA PHE A 89 -13.21 5.37 4.04
C PHE A 89 -12.99 4.10 4.88
N PRO A 90 -12.37 3.02 4.36
CA PRO A 90 -12.16 1.81 5.16
C PRO A 90 -11.20 2.01 6.34
N VAL A 91 -10.20 2.90 6.25
CA VAL A 91 -9.30 3.22 7.36
C VAL A 91 -10.09 3.89 8.50
N VAL A 92 -10.83 4.95 8.19
CA VAL A 92 -11.60 5.71 9.19
C VAL A 92 -12.69 4.83 9.80
N MET A 93 -13.44 4.10 8.97
CA MET A 93 -14.50 3.21 9.45
C MET A 93 -13.94 2.10 10.35
N SER A 94 -12.81 1.49 9.98
CA SER A 94 -12.15 0.48 10.82
C SER A 94 -11.72 1.06 12.17
N SER A 95 -11.13 2.27 12.18
CA SER A 95 -10.74 2.91 13.44
C SER A 95 -11.93 3.19 14.35
N LEU A 96 -13.04 3.69 13.81
CA LEU A 96 -14.26 3.93 14.59
C LEU A 96 -14.84 2.64 15.17
N LEU A 97 -14.87 1.55 14.38
CA LEU A 97 -15.36 0.26 14.84
C LEU A 97 -14.48 -0.33 15.96
N ILE A 98 -13.17 -0.20 15.85
CA ILE A 98 -12.22 -0.66 16.87
C ILE A 98 -12.36 0.14 18.16
N ILE A 99 -12.38 1.48 18.09
CA ILE A 99 -12.54 2.37 19.26
C ILE A 99 -13.89 2.11 19.95
N SER A 100 -14.94 1.83 19.18
CA SER A 100 -16.27 1.51 19.74
C SER A 100 -16.37 0.11 20.33
N GLY A 101 -15.32 -0.72 20.26
CA GLY A 101 -15.33 -2.11 20.71
C GLY A 101 -16.20 -3.05 19.84
N LYS A 102 -16.65 -2.60 18.67
CA LYS A 102 -17.56 -3.35 17.78
C LYS A 102 -16.84 -4.28 16.80
N SER A 103 -15.51 -4.37 16.86
CA SER A 103 -14.66 -4.91 15.80
C SER A 103 -13.81 -6.13 16.19
N VAL A 104 -14.29 -6.95 17.12
CA VAL A 104 -13.53 -8.09 17.64
C VAL A 104 -13.62 -9.27 16.67
N ASP A 105 -12.47 -9.81 16.27
CA ASP A 105 -12.35 -10.95 15.34
C ASP A 105 -12.04 -12.25 16.11
N ALA A 106 -10.89 -12.30 16.80
CA ALA A 106 -10.48 -13.48 17.57
C ALA A 106 -9.48 -13.13 18.68
N THR A 107 -9.54 -13.86 19.79
CA THR A 107 -8.47 -13.90 20.79
C THR A 107 -7.51 -15.05 20.46
N ILE A 108 -6.21 -14.75 20.38
CA ILE A 108 -5.20 -15.80 20.19
C ILE A 108 -5.11 -16.59 21.50
N PHE A 109 -5.50 -17.87 21.48
CA PHE A 109 -5.54 -18.74 22.67
C PHE A 109 -4.23 -18.75 23.48
N TRP A 110 -3.08 -18.70 22.79
CA TRP A 110 -1.76 -18.75 23.41
C TRP A 110 -1.28 -17.43 24.04
N THR A 111 -1.65 -16.28 23.47
CA THR A 111 -1.14 -14.98 23.92
C THR A 111 -2.18 -14.13 24.62
N GLY A 112 -3.46 -14.52 24.56
CA GLY A 112 -4.59 -13.72 25.05
C GLY A 112 -4.82 -12.41 24.29
N LEU A 113 -4.07 -12.16 23.22
CA LEU A 113 -4.17 -10.91 22.45
C LEU A 113 -5.45 -10.91 21.60
N VAL A 114 -6.22 -9.84 21.76
CA VAL A 114 -7.42 -9.56 20.95
C VAL A 114 -6.98 -9.00 19.60
N ARG A 115 -7.42 -9.64 18.51
CA ARG A 115 -7.24 -9.14 17.14
C ARG A 115 -8.53 -8.51 16.65
N TYR A 116 -8.38 -7.37 15.98
CA TYR A 116 -9.50 -6.65 15.40
C TYR A 116 -9.49 -6.76 13.87
N GLN A 117 -10.68 -6.89 13.27
CA GLN A 117 -10.84 -6.98 11.80
C GLN A 117 -11.26 -5.66 11.13
N GLY A 118 -11.62 -4.64 11.91
CA GLY A 118 -12.10 -3.37 11.39
C GLY A 118 -13.40 -3.53 10.61
N ALA A 119 -13.44 -2.89 9.44
CA ALA A 119 -14.49 -3.04 8.43
C ALA A 119 -14.17 -4.14 7.40
N PHE A 120 -13.10 -4.93 7.60
CA PHE A 120 -12.67 -5.99 6.68
C PHE A 120 -13.08 -7.36 7.20
N ASN A 121 -13.05 -8.35 6.31
CA ASN A 121 -13.36 -9.74 6.61
C ASN A 121 -12.11 -10.48 7.13
N GLY A 122 -11.57 -10.01 8.25
CA GLY A 122 -10.42 -10.62 8.93
C GLY A 122 -9.27 -9.65 9.23
N ALA A 123 -8.61 -9.89 10.36
CA ALA A 123 -7.48 -9.07 10.82
C ALA A 123 -6.28 -9.05 9.84
N HIS A 124 -6.06 -10.11 9.05
CA HIS A 124 -4.98 -10.16 8.08
C HIS A 124 -5.20 -9.21 6.90
N THR A 125 -6.41 -9.23 6.34
CA THR A 125 -6.81 -8.36 5.23
C THR A 125 -6.84 -6.89 5.65
N LEU A 126 -7.28 -6.61 6.88
CA LEU A 126 -7.17 -5.27 7.48
C LEU A 126 -5.72 -4.80 7.48
N ALA A 127 -4.80 -5.61 8.01
CA ALA A 127 -3.39 -5.24 8.14
C ALA A 127 -2.73 -4.90 6.80
N HIS A 128 -2.93 -5.73 5.78
CA HIS A 128 -2.40 -5.45 4.45
C HIS A 128 -3.04 -4.21 3.81
N SER A 129 -4.35 -3.99 4.02
CA SER A 129 -5.03 -2.79 3.52
C SER A 129 -4.49 -1.51 4.18
N MET A 130 -4.18 -1.56 5.48
CA MET A 130 -3.52 -0.44 6.16
C MET A 130 -2.09 -0.22 5.62
N PHE A 131 -1.34 -1.29 5.35
CA PHE A 131 -0.01 -1.19 4.75
C PHE A 131 -0.04 -0.57 3.35
N ILE A 132 -1.02 -0.95 2.53
CA ILE A 132 -1.28 -0.32 1.22
C ILE A 132 -1.55 1.16 1.37
N CYS A 133 -2.43 1.55 2.30
CA CYS A 133 -2.75 2.95 2.53
C CYS A 133 -1.49 3.73 2.92
N LEU A 134 -0.68 3.21 3.84
CA LEU A 134 0.59 3.83 4.24
C LEU A 134 1.57 3.96 3.08
N PHE A 135 1.68 2.93 2.25
CA PHE A 135 2.54 2.96 1.08
C PHE A 135 2.05 3.99 0.04
N GLY A 136 0.74 4.04 -0.21
CA GLY A 136 0.11 5.06 -1.07
C GLY A 136 0.34 6.48 -0.56
N CYS A 137 0.15 6.72 0.74
CA CYS A 137 0.45 8.00 1.40
C CYS A 137 1.89 8.43 1.16
N LEU A 138 2.85 7.52 1.33
CA LEU A 138 4.26 7.83 1.09
C LEU A 138 4.55 8.14 -0.38
N LEU A 139 4.03 7.33 -1.32
CA LEU A 139 4.20 7.57 -2.75
C LEU A 139 3.67 8.95 -3.15
N TYR A 140 2.49 9.31 -2.65
CA TYR A 140 1.90 10.62 -2.89
C TYR A 140 2.80 11.76 -2.38
N LEU A 141 3.32 11.63 -1.15
CA LEU A 141 4.21 12.64 -0.58
C LEU A 141 5.51 12.74 -1.37
N LEU A 142 6.13 11.63 -1.77
CA LEU A 142 7.36 11.62 -2.56
C LEU A 142 7.17 12.31 -3.92
N LEU A 143 6.08 11.99 -4.61
CA LEU A 143 5.74 12.63 -5.89
C LEU A 143 5.43 14.12 -5.71
N SER A 144 4.77 14.49 -4.62
CA SER A 144 4.48 15.89 -4.32
C SER A 144 5.77 16.66 -4.11
N PHE A 145 6.63 16.21 -3.18
CA PHE A 145 7.86 16.91 -2.81
C PHE A 145 8.85 17.10 -3.96
N ARG A 146 8.84 16.23 -4.98
CA ARG A 146 9.67 16.40 -6.19
C ARG A 146 9.29 17.62 -7.02
N LYS A 147 7.99 17.96 -7.10
CA LYS A 147 7.49 19.11 -7.87
C LYS A 147 7.25 20.35 -7.02
N GLY A 148 7.16 20.20 -5.71
CA GLY A 148 7.00 21.31 -4.76
C GLY A 148 6.43 20.86 -3.42
N LYS A 149 6.33 21.78 -2.46
CA LYS A 149 5.73 21.43 -1.17
C LYS A 149 4.21 21.26 -1.33
N PRO A 150 3.62 20.11 -0.93
CA PRO A 150 2.17 19.95 -0.94
C PRO A 150 1.50 20.95 0.02
N PRO A 151 0.23 21.31 -0.21
CA PRO A 151 -0.47 22.25 0.67
C PRO A 151 -0.56 21.69 2.10
N ARG A 152 -0.41 22.57 3.10
CA ARG A 152 -0.35 22.18 4.52
C ARG A 152 -1.53 21.32 4.97
N MET A 153 -2.73 21.64 4.52
CA MET A 153 -3.96 20.87 4.83
C MET A 153 -3.87 19.42 4.34
N MET A 154 -3.27 19.19 3.18
CA MET A 154 -3.10 17.86 2.64
C MET A 154 -2.08 17.04 3.43
N ILE A 155 -0.98 17.67 3.86
CA ILE A 155 0.01 17.03 4.73
C ILE A 155 -0.65 16.60 6.04
N ILE A 156 -1.44 17.49 6.65
CA ILE A 156 -2.18 17.19 7.89
C ILE A 156 -3.13 16.02 7.66
N GLY A 157 -3.91 16.03 6.57
CA GLY A 157 -4.85 14.95 6.24
C GLY A 157 -4.17 13.60 6.04
N ILE A 158 -3.08 13.56 5.26
CA ILE A 158 -2.29 12.34 5.02
C ILE A 158 -1.65 11.85 6.33
N THR A 159 -1.17 12.75 7.17
CA THR A 159 -0.57 12.40 8.46
C THR A 159 -1.61 11.81 9.40
N ALA A 160 -2.78 12.44 9.54
CA ALA A 160 -3.89 11.92 10.33
C ALA A 160 -4.34 10.54 9.85
N LEU A 161 -4.48 10.37 8.53
CA LEU A 161 -4.84 9.08 7.93
C LEU A 161 -3.78 8.01 8.20
N SER A 162 -2.50 8.38 8.11
CA SER A 162 -1.38 7.46 8.38
C SER A 162 -1.35 7.03 9.85
N ILE A 163 -1.65 7.95 10.80
CA ILE A 163 -1.78 7.61 12.23
C ILE A 163 -2.91 6.60 12.44
N LEU A 164 -4.08 6.82 11.84
CA LEU A 164 -5.20 5.88 11.92
C LEU A 164 -4.86 4.52 11.30
N ALA A 165 -4.15 4.51 10.17
CA ALA A 165 -3.71 3.28 9.53
C ALA A 165 -2.72 2.50 10.41
N VAL A 166 -1.76 3.17 11.05
CA VAL A 166 -0.83 2.55 12.01
C VAL A 166 -1.57 2.03 13.24
N TYR A 167 -2.55 2.78 13.75
CA TYR A 167 -3.40 2.33 14.86
C TYR A 167 -4.16 1.04 14.52
N ASN A 168 -4.84 1.01 13.36
CA ASN A 168 -5.54 -0.18 12.90
C ASN A 168 -4.59 -1.36 12.67
N LEU A 169 -3.39 -1.09 12.13
CA LEU A 169 -2.36 -2.10 11.93
C LEU A 169 -1.90 -2.70 13.27
N TYR A 170 -1.68 -1.86 14.28
CA TYR A 170 -1.35 -2.28 15.64
C TYR A 170 -2.42 -3.20 16.24
N CYS A 171 -3.69 -2.80 16.14
CA CYS A 171 -4.82 -3.59 16.65
C CYS A 171 -5.05 -4.92 15.91
N SER A 172 -4.63 -5.03 14.64
CA SER A 172 -4.74 -6.27 13.86
C SER A 172 -3.71 -7.35 14.25
N TYR A 173 -2.60 -6.94 14.85
CA TYR A 173 -1.46 -7.76 15.27
C TYR A 173 -0.97 -8.77 14.21
N THR A 174 -0.69 -8.30 12.99
CA THR A 174 -0.22 -9.16 11.89
C THR A 174 1.30 -9.05 11.69
N ARG A 175 2.05 -10.02 12.23
CA ARG A 175 3.54 -10.04 12.24
C ARG A 175 4.17 -9.85 10.85
N THR A 176 3.65 -10.52 9.84
CA THR A 176 4.20 -10.44 8.46
C THR A 176 4.15 -9.02 7.91
N VAL A 177 3.10 -8.27 8.24
CA VAL A 177 2.94 -6.87 7.81
C VAL A 177 3.90 -5.95 8.54
N PHE A 178 4.18 -6.17 9.82
CA PHE A 178 5.23 -5.43 10.53
C PHE A 178 6.61 -5.67 9.94
N VAL A 179 6.93 -6.92 9.56
CA VAL A 179 8.19 -7.23 8.88
C VAL A 179 8.26 -6.52 7.52
N GLY A 180 7.17 -6.54 6.75
CA GLY A 180 7.06 -5.80 5.48
C GLY A 180 7.27 -4.29 5.66
N LEU A 181 6.60 -3.70 6.65
CA LEU A 181 6.73 -2.29 7.00
C LEU A 181 8.16 -1.93 7.47
N ALA A 182 8.79 -2.77 8.28
CA ALA A 182 10.16 -2.56 8.74
C ALA A 182 11.16 -2.63 7.58
N ALA A 183 11.08 -3.66 6.73
CA ALA A 183 11.90 -3.78 5.53
C ALA A 183 11.72 -2.58 4.60
N PHE A 184 10.46 -2.16 4.42
CA PHE A 184 10.10 -0.99 3.63
C PHE A 184 10.76 0.28 4.17
N LEU A 185 10.65 0.55 5.47
CA LEU A 185 11.23 1.73 6.12
C LEU A 185 12.76 1.72 6.06
N LEU A 186 13.40 0.58 6.27
CA LEU A 186 14.85 0.45 6.19
C LEU A 186 15.38 0.80 4.80
N ILE A 187 14.73 0.30 3.74
CA ILE A 187 15.12 0.58 2.35
C ILE A 187 14.86 2.05 2.01
N PHE A 188 13.72 2.59 2.43
CA PHE A 188 13.42 4.01 2.26
C PHE A 188 14.48 4.91 2.91
N LEU A 189 14.84 4.62 4.16
CA LEU A 189 15.86 5.38 4.90
C LEU A 189 17.26 5.22 4.28
N TYR A 190 17.63 4.01 3.87
CA TYR A 190 18.92 3.74 3.21
C TYR A 190 19.06 4.56 1.93
N TYR A 191 18.04 4.55 1.06
CA TYR A 191 18.05 5.33 -0.17
C TYR A 191 18.00 6.83 0.10
N ASN A 192 17.19 7.27 1.05
CA ASN A 192 17.10 8.68 1.37
C ASN A 192 18.43 9.26 1.89
N ARG A 193 19.14 8.49 2.73
CA ARG A 193 20.45 8.86 3.28
C ARG A 193 21.53 8.89 2.20
N ASN A 194 21.58 7.88 1.33
CA ASN A 194 22.66 7.75 0.36
C ASN A 194 22.48 8.65 -0.88
N TYR A 195 21.24 8.95 -1.27
CA TYR A 195 20.96 9.71 -2.49
C TYR A 195 20.48 11.15 -2.25
N ARG A 196 20.49 11.65 -0.99
CA ARG A 196 20.07 13.01 -0.60
C ARG A 196 18.82 13.48 -1.37
N LEU A 197 17.79 12.64 -1.47
CA LEU A 197 16.61 12.94 -2.30
C LEU A 197 15.75 14.11 -1.79
N PHE A 198 16.04 14.63 -0.59
CA PHE A 198 15.45 15.85 -0.02
C PHE A 198 16.43 17.03 0.10
N SER A 199 17.60 17.02 -0.54
CA SER A 199 18.38 18.26 -0.68
C SER A 199 17.70 19.14 -1.71
N CYS A 200 16.71 19.93 -1.25
CA CYS A 200 16.27 21.13 -1.92
C CYS A 200 17.50 22.05 -2.08
N SER A 201 18.00 22.17 -3.30
CA SER A 201 18.62 23.40 -3.80
C SER A 201 17.52 24.30 -4.33
#